data_AF-A0A946JE56-F1
#
_entry.id   AF-A0A946JE56-F1
#
_cell.length_a   1.000
_cell.length_b   1.000
_cell.length_c   1.000
_cell.angle_alpha   90.00
_cell.angle_beta   90.00
_cell.angle_gamma   90.00
#
_symmetry.space_group_name_H-M   'P 1'
#
loop_
_entity.id
_entity.type
_entity.pdbx_description
1 polymer ?
#
loop_
_entity_poly.entity_id
_entity_poly.type
_entity_poly.pdbx_seq_one_letter_code
_entity_poly.pdbx_strand_id
1 'polypeptide(L)' 'EDHHKIKEIIFERNLVKEDGCLIIEHDSSTLFEDDNIEVRKYGTVHFSIFSF' A
#
# COMPACT_ATOMS: atom_id res chain seq x y z
N GLU A 1 -1.12 6.39 10.55
CA GLU A 1 -2.58 6.57 10.37
C GLU A 1 -2.95 7.05 8.96
N ASP A 2 -2.31 8.09 8.43
CA ASP A 2 -2.70 8.65 7.11
C ASP A 2 -2.55 7.66 5.94
N HIS A 3 -1.53 6.79 5.98
CA HIS A 3 -1.31 5.75 4.98
C HIS A 3 -2.44 4.70 4.91
N HIS A 4 -3.11 4.39 6.02
CA HIS A 4 -4.25 3.46 6.01
C HIS A 4 -5.48 4.12 5.41
N LYS A 5 -5.76 5.37 5.80
CA LYS A 5 -6.90 6.14 5.28
C LYS A 5 -6.79 6.37 3.77
N ILE A 6 -5.60 6.68 3.27
CA ILE A 6 -5.42 6.89 1.83
C ILE A 6 -5.59 5.58 1.05
N LYS A 7 -5.08 4.46 1.58
CA LYS A 7 -5.32 3.13 1.00
C LYS A 7 -6.83 2.86 0.93
N GLU A 8 -7.56 2.98 2.05
CA GLU A 8 -9.02 2.77 2.09
C GLU A 8 -9.75 3.61 1.04
N ILE A 9 -9.48 4.91 0.96
CA ILE A 9 -10.10 5.81 -0.02
C ILE A 9 -9.83 5.37 -1.47
N ILE A 10 -8.61 4.92 -1.76
CA ILE A 10 -8.22 4.47 -3.11
C ILE A 10 -8.99 3.21 -3.51
N PHE A 11 -9.10 2.24 -2.59
CA PHE A 11 -9.85 1.00 -2.81
C PHE A 11 -11.36 1.26 -2.93
N GLU A 12 -11.94 2.02 -1.98
CA GLU A 12 -13.38 2.32 -1.96
C GLU A 12 -13.85 3.07 -3.21
N ARG A 13 -13.01 3.97 -3.74
CA ARG A 13 -13.35 4.78 -4.91
C ARG A 13 -12.90 4.17 -6.24
N ASN A 14 -12.34 2.95 -6.21
CA ASN A 14 -11.84 2.23 -7.38
C ASN A 14 -10.94 3.12 -8.27
N LEU A 15 -9.97 3.81 -7.64
CA LEU A 15 -9.12 4.80 -8.32
C LEU A 15 -7.97 4.16 -9.10
N VAL A 16 -7.66 2.90 -8.82
CA VAL A 16 -6.70 2.10 -9.56
C VAL A 16 -7.47 1.21 -10.53
N LYS A 17 -7.01 1.15 -11.77
CA LYS A 17 -7.62 0.29 -12.79
C LYS A 17 -7.32 -1.19 -12.50
N GLU A 18 -8.14 -2.07 -13.06
CA GLU A 18 -7.84 -3.51 -13.14
C GLU A 18 -6.43 -3.73 -13.70
N ASP A 19 -5.69 -4.70 -13.13
CA ASP A 19 -4.26 -4.97 -13.37
C ASP A 19 -3.30 -3.82 -12.98
N GLY A 20 -3.82 -2.78 -12.34
CA GLY A 20 -3.05 -1.69 -11.79
C GLY A 20 -2.38 -2.05 -10.45
N CYS A 21 -1.49 -1.17 -10.00
CA CYS A 21 -0.89 -1.30 -8.68
C CYS A 21 -0.88 0.02 -7.91
N LEU A 22 -1.01 -0.09 -6.58
CA LEU A 22 -0.77 0.99 -5.64
C LEU A 22 0.54 0.72 -4.92
N ILE A 23 1.44 1.70 -4.89
CA ILE A 23 2.71 1.62 -4.17
C ILE A 23 2.73 2.70 -3.10
N ILE A 24 2.93 2.31 -1.85
CA ILE A 24 3.05 3.23 -0.72
C ILE A 24 4.47 3.10 -0.13
N GLU A 25 5.19 4.21 -0.09
CA GLU A 25 6.46 4.34 0.64
C GLU A 25 6.17 4.71 2.09
N HIS A 26 6.82 4.04 3.04
CA HIS A 26 6.68 4.32 4.47
C HIS A 26 7.90 3.82 5.25
N ASP A 27 7.96 4.15 6.54
CA ASP A 27 8.99 3.63 7.44
C ASP A 27 8.58 2.27 8.06
N SER A 28 9.41 1.76 8.97
CA SER A 28 9.14 0.49 9.67
C SER A 28 8.00 0.50 10.68
N SER A 29 7.44 1.67 11.00
CA SER A 29 6.32 1.78 11.96
C SER A 29 4.96 1.54 11.31
N THR A 30 4.86 1.69 9.99
CA THR A 30 3.64 1.43 9.23
C THR A 30 3.65 -0.01 8.73
N LEU A 31 2.57 -0.74 9.03
CA LEU A 31 2.37 -2.14 8.65
C LEU A 31 0.96 -2.28 8.09
N PHE A 32 0.85 -2.85 6.89
CA PHE A 32 -0.44 -3.19 6.30
C PHE A 32 -0.63 -4.70 6.40
N GLU A 33 -1.81 -5.11 6.85
CA GLU A 33 -2.20 -6.52 6.92
C GLU A 33 -3.26 -6.77 5.84
N ASP A 34 -2.82 -7.19 4.67
CA ASP A 34 -3.67 -7.51 3.53
C ASP A 34 -3.10 -8.72 2.78
N ASP A 35 -3.98 -9.54 2.18
CA ASP A 35 -3.57 -10.77 1.50
C ASP A 35 -2.90 -10.50 0.13
N ASN A 36 -3.15 -9.34 -0.48
CA ASN A 36 -2.68 -8.96 -1.81
C ASN A 36 -1.53 -7.94 -1.78
N ILE A 37 -0.67 -8.01 -0.76
CA ILE A 37 0.43 -7.05 -0.56
C ILE A 37 1.81 -7.69 -0.68
N GLU A 38 2.69 -7.07 -1.45
CA GLU A 38 4.12 -7.35 -1.46
C GLU A 38 4.86 -6.23 -0.72
N VAL A 39 5.62 -6.58 0.34
CA VAL A 39 6.41 -5.61 1.10
C VAL A 39 7.90 -5.74 0.75
N ARG A 40 8.50 -4.65 0.25
CA ARG A 40 9.94 -4.54 -0.02
C ARG A 40 10.60 -3.61 0.98
N LYS A 41 11.71 -4.04 1.59
CA LYS A 41 12.41 -3.27 2.62
C LYS A 41 13.82 -2.90 2.14
N TYR A 42 14.14 -1.62 2.20
CA TYR A 42 15.43 -1.05 1.83
C TYR A 42 15.94 -0.16 2.97
N GLY A 43 16.63 -0.77 3.94
CA GLY A 43 17.08 -0.07 5.14
C GLY A 43 15.89 0.39 5.98
N THR A 44 15.77 1.69 6.22
CA THR A 44 14.67 2.29 6.99
C THR A 44 13.43 2.60 6.14
N VAL A 45 13.53 2.46 4.81
CA VAL A 45 12.44 2.74 3.87
C VAL A 45 11.82 1.44 3.41
N HIS A 46 10.49 1.34 3.55
CA HIS A 46 9.69 0.20 3.14
C HIS A 46 8.70 0.63 2.06
N PHE A 47 8.44 -0.29 1.13
CA PHE A 47 7.41 -0.13 0.11
C PHE A 47 6.39 -1.24 0.27
N SER A 48 5.13 -0.85 0.25
CA SER A 48 3.97 -1.73 0.24
C SER A 48 3.30 -1.64 -1.12
N ILE A 49 3.28 -2.76 -1.86
CA ILE A 49 2.79 -2.84 -3.23
C ILE A 49 1.50 -3.68 -3.22
N PHE A 50 0.38 -3.06 -3.60
CA PHE A 50 -0.92 -3.71 -3.69
C PHE A 50 -1.30 -3.93 -5.16
N SER A 51 -1.74 -5.13 -5.49
CA SER A 51 -2.28 -5.48 -6.82
C SER A 51 -3.82 -5.48 -6.81
N PHE A 52 -4.44 -5.00 -7.88
CA PHE A 52 -5.89 -4.81 -8.03
C PHE A 52 -6.48 -5.68 -9.14
#